data_AF-A0A958K0H9-F1
#
_entry.id   AF-A0A958K0H9-F1
#
_cell.length_a   1.000
_cell.length_b   1.000
_cell.length_c   1.000
_cell.angle_alpha   90.00
_cell.angle_beta   90.00
_cell.angle_gamma   90.00
#
_symmetry.space_group_name_H-M   'P 1'
#
loop_
_entity.id
_entity.type
_entity.pdbx_description
1 polymer ?
#
loop_
_entity_poly.entity_id
_entity_poly.type
_entity_poly.pdbx_seq_one_letter_code
_entity_poly.pdbx_strand_id
1 'polypeptide(L)'
;MGSYKQLIWFSITTFITFSPYLVFADSHGKSPYEGLSEACYEVLHDSEGKSSEEERVRCYKEFKQLRDITVVVSASRHEEDLKEVSSPTSVLTQQELVRISADNVAEYLRDIPGVEISDAGQAGQKRIRLRGEEASRVLILIDGQEFTDQREVGTPILIAPEMIERIEVVRGPSSVLYGSKAIGGVINIITKKGGYHPFQATVSHLYDSSTTGHQSFGSLYGSVDWFDYRLSVGKAHHGLRDTPVGEIENTGFEWDTLSAYVGGKFDNHSVGVSYDNYQSASDVFVEDEVRTTPPFLDFQLDIPQRDREKFAFVYDGKNFSESLVKLH
;
A
#
# COMPACT_ATOMS: atom_id res chain seq x y z
N MET A 1 1.67 -35.45 27.46
CA MET A 1 2.07 -34.03 27.47
C MET A 1 3.09 -33.83 26.35
N GLY A 2 2.62 -33.46 25.16
CA GLY A 2 3.48 -33.16 24.02
C GLY A 2 3.89 -31.69 24.05
N SER A 3 5.19 -31.42 24.09
CA SER A 3 5.77 -30.08 24.06
C SER A 3 5.60 -29.48 22.67
N TYR A 4 4.73 -28.47 22.54
CA TYR A 4 4.61 -27.66 21.33
C TYR A 4 5.80 -26.70 21.27
N LYS A 5 6.73 -26.96 20.34
CA LYS A 5 7.76 -25.99 19.97
C LYS A 5 7.10 -24.90 19.13
N GLN A 6 6.98 -23.69 19.67
CA GLN A 6 6.72 -22.49 18.86
C GLN A 6 7.95 -22.26 17.96
N LEU A 7 7.77 -22.49 16.65
CA LEU A 7 8.71 -22.05 15.63
C LEU A 7 8.36 -20.61 15.28
N ILE A 8 9.30 -19.71 15.54
CA ILE A 8 9.23 -18.30 15.18
C ILE A 8 9.70 -18.19 13.72
N TRP A 9 8.82 -17.71 12.83
CA TRP A 9 9.16 -17.43 11.44
C TRP A 9 9.99 -16.15 11.38
N PHE A 10 11.17 -16.21 10.76
CA PHE A 10 12.02 -15.05 10.54
C PHE A 10 11.91 -14.65 9.06
N SER A 11 11.25 -13.53 8.77
CA SER A 11 11.42 -12.83 7.50
C SER A 11 12.59 -11.87 7.64
N ILE A 12 13.63 -12.04 6.81
CA ILE A 12 14.77 -11.12 6.78
C ILE A 12 14.51 -10.13 5.64
N THR A 13 13.94 -8.99 5.98
CA THR A 13 13.75 -7.88 5.04
C THR A 13 15.00 -7.01 5.06
N THR A 14 15.79 -7.02 3.98
CA THR A 14 16.94 -6.11 3.85
C THR A 14 16.51 -4.90 3.02
N PHE A 15 16.29 -3.77 3.68
CA PHE A 15 16.10 -2.49 3.00
C PHE A 15 17.47 -1.84 2.80
N ILE A 16 17.97 -1.84 1.57
CA ILE A 16 19.14 -1.04 1.22
C ILE A 16 18.63 0.21 0.51
N THR A 17 18.37 1.26 1.30
CA THR A 17 18.17 2.60 0.76
C THR A 17 19.54 3.20 0.47
N PHE A 18 19.92 3.28 -0.80
CA PHE A 18 21.05 4.11 -1.21
C PHE A 18 20.62 5.58 -1.16
N SER A 19 20.54 6.13 0.05
CA SER A 19 20.65 7.57 0.27
C SER A 19 22.13 7.90 0.46
N PRO A 20 22.68 8.96 -0.15
CA PRO A 20 24.05 9.40 0.13
C PRO A 20 24.28 9.85 1.59
N TYR A 21 23.28 9.71 2.47
CA TYR A 21 23.34 10.08 3.88
C TYR A 21 23.20 8.82 4.77
N LEU A 22 24.30 8.45 5.43
CA LEU A 22 24.37 7.42 6.46
C LEU A 22 23.52 7.84 7.67
N VAL A 23 22.43 7.13 7.96
CA VAL A 23 21.65 7.32 9.18
C VAL A 23 21.99 6.19 10.15
N PHE A 24 22.76 6.50 11.20
CA PHE A 24 22.94 5.60 12.35
C PHE A 24 21.72 5.71 13.25
N ALA A 25 20.93 4.63 13.33
CA ALA A 25 19.86 4.50 14.33
C ALA A 25 20.44 4.08 15.69
N ASP A 26 20.11 4.79 16.76
CA ASP A 26 20.35 4.34 18.14
C ASP A 26 19.30 3.29 18.55
N SER A 27 19.72 2.42 19.48
CA SER A 27 19.09 1.27 20.15
C SER A 27 17.68 1.46 20.74
N HIS A 28 17.08 2.65 20.62
CA HIS A 28 15.70 2.93 21.04
C HIS A 28 14.75 3.33 19.89
N GLY A 29 15.14 3.20 18.63
CA GLY A 29 14.20 3.14 17.49
C GLY A 29 13.36 4.39 17.25
N LYS A 30 13.80 5.56 17.72
CA LYS A 30 13.17 6.86 17.43
C LYS A 30 14.23 7.90 17.14
N SER A 31 14.36 8.30 15.87
CA SER A 31 14.79 9.66 15.56
C SER A 31 13.53 10.50 15.31
N PRO A 32 13.22 11.51 16.14
CA PRO A 32 12.13 12.46 15.86
C PRO A 32 12.35 13.29 14.59
N TYR A 33 13.46 13.11 13.88
CA TYR A 33 14.00 14.00 12.85
C TYR A 33 14.26 13.31 11.51
N GLU A 34 13.71 12.09 11.32
CA GLU A 34 13.81 11.34 10.08
C GLU A 34 13.10 12.10 8.94
N GLY A 35 13.89 12.72 8.04
CA GLY A 35 13.40 13.55 6.93
C GLY A 35 13.78 15.04 7.00
N LEU A 36 14.38 15.51 8.09
CA LEU A 36 15.02 16.83 8.11
C LEU A 36 16.33 16.79 7.33
N SER A 37 16.60 17.83 6.53
CA SER A 37 17.94 18.04 6.00
C SER A 37 18.95 18.16 7.15
N GLU A 38 20.17 17.63 6.97
CA GLU A 38 21.26 17.72 7.95
C GLU A 38 21.49 19.17 8.39
N ALA A 39 21.37 20.11 7.44
CA ALA A 39 21.41 21.55 7.68
C ALA A 39 20.31 22.05 8.64
N CYS A 40 19.07 21.58 8.51
CA CYS A 40 18.01 22.00 9.43
C CYS A 40 18.08 21.31 10.79
N TYR A 41 18.66 20.12 10.87
CA TYR A 41 18.92 19.47 12.14
C TYR A 41 19.93 20.25 12.98
N GLU A 42 21.05 20.66 12.38
CA GLU A 42 22.08 21.49 13.02
C GLU A 42 21.52 22.84 13.48
N VAL A 43 20.72 23.50 12.64
CA VAL A 43 20.09 24.80 12.97
C VAL A 43 19.10 24.70 14.14
N LEU A 44 18.35 23.59 14.25
CA LEU A 44 17.40 23.39 15.35
C LEU A 44 18.08 22.98 16.66
N HIS A 45 19.29 22.41 16.60
CA HIS A 45 20.08 21.96 17.75
C HIS A 45 21.28 22.86 18.06
N ASP A 46 21.33 24.06 17.48
CA ASP A 46 22.37 25.04 17.73
C ASP A 46 22.32 25.55 19.18
N SER A 47 23.14 24.95 20.02
CA SER A 47 23.33 25.33 21.42
C SER A 47 24.17 26.60 21.61
N GLU A 48 24.86 27.06 20.56
CA GLU A 48 25.74 28.22 20.58
C GLU A 48 25.02 29.51 20.13
N GLY A 49 23.80 29.40 19.60
CA GLY A 49 22.96 30.55 19.22
C GLY A 49 23.51 31.35 18.03
N LYS A 50 24.24 30.70 17.13
CA LYS A 50 24.82 31.27 15.91
C LYS A 50 23.83 31.33 14.74
N SER A 51 22.79 30.50 14.77
CA SER A 51 21.72 30.44 13.77
C SER A 51 20.80 31.64 13.85
N SER A 52 20.48 32.24 12.70
CA SER A 52 19.58 33.38 12.66
C SER A 52 18.13 32.97 12.97
N GLU A 53 17.36 33.90 13.54
CA GLU A 53 15.93 33.72 13.84
C GLU A 53 15.15 33.27 12.58
N GLU A 54 15.51 33.81 11.41
CA GLU A 54 14.88 33.48 10.12
C GLU A 54 15.15 32.02 9.69
N GLU A 55 16.38 31.52 9.89
CA GLU A 55 16.75 30.14 9.57
C GLU A 55 16.07 29.14 10.52
N ARG A 56 15.97 29.49 11.81
CA ARG A 56 15.25 28.67 12.80
C ARG A 56 13.77 28.60 12.47
N VAL A 57 13.16 29.72 12.07
CA VAL A 57 11.75 29.75 11.64
C VAL A 57 11.53 28.94 10.35
N ARG A 58 12.46 28.99 9.39
CA ARG A 58 12.41 28.18 8.16
C ARG A 58 12.46 26.68 8.47
N CYS A 59 13.45 26.24 9.22
CA CYS A 59 13.60 24.83 9.59
C CYS A 59 12.50 24.35 10.53
N TYR A 60 11.96 25.22 11.39
CA TYR A 60 10.79 24.89 12.20
C TYR A 60 9.52 24.73 11.37
N LYS A 61 9.33 25.53 10.29
CA LYS A 61 8.22 25.34 9.35
C LYS A 61 8.34 24.02 8.58
N GLU A 62 9.55 23.68 8.12
CA GLU A 62 9.84 22.41 7.45
C GLU A 62 9.61 21.21 8.38
N PHE A 63 10.10 21.28 9.62
CA PHE A 63 9.83 20.30 10.67
C PHE A 63 8.34 20.19 10.99
N LYS A 64 7.64 21.33 11.10
CA LYS A 64 6.20 21.36 11.35
C LYS A 64 5.43 20.76 10.18
N GLN A 65 5.84 20.98 8.93
CA GLN A 65 5.21 20.41 7.74
C GLN A 65 5.42 18.90 7.62
N LEU A 66 6.58 18.39 8.08
CA LEU A 66 6.82 16.95 8.24
C LEU A 66 5.97 16.32 9.36
N ARG A 67 5.60 17.10 10.38
CA ARG A 67 4.84 16.64 11.55
C ARG A 67 3.33 16.83 11.43
N ASP A 68 2.89 17.90 10.78
CA ASP A 68 1.53 18.18 10.30
C ASP A 68 1.37 17.62 8.88
N ILE A 69 1.78 16.36 8.66
CA ILE A 69 1.12 15.57 7.62
C ILE A 69 -0.32 15.42 8.14
N THR A 70 -1.15 16.43 7.88
CA THR A 70 -2.59 16.30 7.91
C THR A 70 -2.87 15.10 7.03
N VAL A 71 -3.26 14.00 7.65
CA VAL A 71 -3.60 12.79 6.95
C VAL A 71 -4.91 13.09 6.23
N VAL A 72 -4.79 13.51 4.98
CA VAL A 72 -5.94 13.77 4.12
C VAL A 72 -6.47 12.42 3.68
N VAL A 73 -7.72 12.17 4.03
CA VAL A 73 -8.46 10.98 3.60
C VAL A 73 -9.14 11.31 2.28
N SER A 74 -8.89 10.50 1.27
CA SER A 74 -9.54 10.61 -0.05
C SER A 74 -10.67 9.58 -0.21
N ALA A 75 -10.73 8.60 0.69
CA ALA A 75 -11.77 7.59 0.77
C ALA A 75 -13.17 8.13 1.19
N SER A 76 -13.35 9.44 1.38
CA SER A 76 -14.66 10.11 1.51
C SER A 76 -15.14 10.79 0.22
N ARG A 77 -14.51 10.51 -0.93
CA ARG A 77 -14.66 11.16 -2.25
C ARG A 77 -14.20 12.62 -2.33
N HIS A 78 -13.87 13.25 -1.22
CA HIS A 78 -13.24 14.57 -1.18
C HIS A 78 -12.09 14.52 -0.17
N GLU A 79 -11.03 15.28 -0.43
CA GLU A 79 -9.90 15.41 0.47
C GLU A 79 -10.35 16.09 1.79
N GLU A 80 -10.44 15.32 2.87
CA GLU A 80 -10.79 15.82 4.22
C GLU A 80 -9.66 15.48 5.21
N ASP A 81 -9.37 16.38 6.15
CA ASP A 81 -8.46 16.08 7.27
C ASP A 81 -9.06 14.92 8.09
N LEU A 82 -8.26 13.89 8.42
CA LEU A 82 -8.68 12.78 9.27
C LEU A 82 -9.40 13.23 10.55
N LYS A 83 -9.07 14.40 11.10
CA LYS A 83 -9.73 15.00 12.28
C LYS A 83 -11.15 15.50 12.01
N GLU A 84 -11.47 15.82 10.76
CA GLU A 84 -12.76 16.36 10.31
C GLU A 84 -13.66 15.27 9.72
N VAL A 85 -13.10 14.10 9.38
CA VAL A 85 -13.85 12.97 8.86
C VAL A 85 -14.86 12.45 9.90
N SER A 86 -16.15 12.57 9.56
CA SER A 86 -17.26 12.09 10.40
C SER A 86 -17.39 10.57 10.46
N SER A 87 -16.68 9.86 9.58
CA SER A 87 -16.68 8.40 9.48
C SER A 87 -15.57 7.76 10.33
N PRO A 88 -15.76 6.54 10.86
CA PRO A 88 -14.73 5.85 11.63
C PRO A 88 -13.60 5.33 10.70
N THR A 89 -12.68 6.22 10.37
CA THR A 89 -11.56 5.98 9.46
C THR A 89 -10.30 5.62 10.23
N SER A 90 -9.49 4.73 9.65
CA SER A 90 -8.14 4.43 10.11
C SER A 90 -7.19 4.58 8.94
N VAL A 91 -6.01 5.15 9.18
CA VAL A 91 -5.00 5.33 8.14
C VAL A 91 -3.70 4.70 8.59
N LEU A 92 -3.18 3.80 7.76
CA LEU A 92 -1.86 3.22 7.94
C LEU A 92 -0.87 4.01 7.11
N THR A 93 0.07 4.64 7.79
CA THR A 93 1.12 5.45 7.20
C THR A 93 2.29 4.57 6.74
N GLN A 94 3.12 5.10 5.84
CA GLN A 94 4.35 4.42 5.42
C GLN A 94 5.23 3.97 6.59
N GLN A 95 5.32 4.76 7.67
CA GLN A 95 6.14 4.46 8.83
C GLN A 95 5.65 3.21 9.58
N GLU A 96 4.34 2.96 9.56
CA GLU A 96 3.73 1.76 10.13
C GLU A 96 3.91 0.57 9.19
N LEU A 97 3.78 0.78 7.87
CA LEU A 97 3.98 -0.26 6.86
C LEU A 97 5.41 -0.81 6.89
N VAL A 98 6.44 0.03 7.08
CA VAL A 98 7.84 -0.43 7.14
C VAL A 98 8.13 -1.31 8.36
N ARG A 99 7.35 -1.19 9.44
CA ARG A 99 7.54 -1.99 10.66
C ARG A 99 6.95 -3.39 10.55
N ILE A 100 6.04 -3.60 9.61
CA ILE A 100 5.34 -4.86 9.42
C ILE A 100 6.00 -5.59 8.25
N SER A 101 6.58 -6.76 8.52
CA SER A 101 7.01 -7.67 7.46
C SER A 101 5.81 -8.45 6.97
N ALA A 102 5.19 -7.99 5.90
CA ALA A 102 4.04 -8.63 5.27
C ALA A 102 4.35 -8.97 3.80
N ASP A 103 3.85 -10.13 3.37
CA ASP A 103 3.91 -10.67 2.01
C ASP A 103 2.74 -10.18 1.13
N ASN A 104 1.72 -9.56 1.74
CA ASN A 104 0.48 -9.17 1.09
C ASN A 104 -0.08 -7.90 1.77
N VAL A 105 -0.73 -7.04 0.98
CA VAL A 105 -1.39 -5.83 1.47
C VAL A 105 -2.37 -6.10 2.62
N ALA A 106 -3.11 -7.22 2.53
CA ALA A 106 -4.09 -7.62 3.53
C ALA A 106 -3.48 -7.80 4.94
N GLU A 107 -2.24 -8.25 5.03
CA GLU A 107 -1.57 -8.49 6.32
C GLU A 107 -1.27 -7.20 7.08
N TYR A 108 -1.01 -6.10 6.37
CA TYR A 108 -0.85 -4.79 7.02
C TYR A 108 -2.11 -4.37 7.79
N LEU A 109 -3.28 -4.85 7.37
CA LEU A 109 -4.56 -4.43 7.95
C LEU A 109 -4.96 -5.26 9.17
N ARG A 110 -4.21 -6.33 9.50
CA ARG A 110 -4.60 -7.31 10.53
C ARG A 110 -4.72 -6.68 11.93
N ASP A 111 -3.92 -5.66 12.22
CA ASP A 111 -3.92 -4.97 13.52
C ASP A 111 -5.00 -3.88 13.66
N ILE A 112 -5.75 -3.60 12.59
CA ILE A 112 -6.80 -2.58 12.62
C ILE A 112 -8.06 -3.15 13.28
N PRO A 113 -8.62 -2.49 14.32
CA PRO A 113 -9.83 -2.96 14.98
C PRO A 113 -11.02 -3.10 14.03
N GLY A 114 -11.66 -4.28 14.05
CA GLY A 114 -12.80 -4.60 13.20
C GLY A 114 -12.43 -4.98 11.76
N VAL A 115 -11.14 -5.16 11.46
CA VAL A 115 -10.67 -5.85 10.26
C VAL A 115 -10.46 -7.32 10.60
N GLU A 116 -10.92 -8.20 9.72
CA GLU A 116 -10.64 -9.63 9.79
C GLU A 116 -10.05 -10.07 8.43
N ILE A 117 -8.92 -10.76 8.48
CA ILE A 117 -8.28 -11.33 7.31
C ILE A 117 -8.60 -12.82 7.26
N SER A 118 -9.23 -13.25 6.17
CA SER A 118 -9.56 -14.64 5.91
C SER A 118 -8.61 -15.17 4.84
N ASP A 119 -7.80 -16.15 5.22
CA ASP A 119 -6.94 -16.89 4.30
C ASP A 119 -7.52 -18.30 4.15
N ALA A 120 -8.00 -18.62 2.94
CA ALA A 120 -8.56 -19.93 2.61
C ALA A 120 -7.49 -20.91 2.09
N GLY A 121 -6.20 -20.55 2.20
CA GLY A 121 -5.11 -21.29 1.57
C GLY A 121 -5.05 -21.08 0.07
N GLN A 122 -5.78 -20.11 -0.50
CA GLN A 122 -5.71 -19.81 -1.92
C GLN A 122 -4.45 -18.99 -2.23
N ALA A 123 -3.75 -19.39 -3.30
CA ALA A 123 -2.54 -18.77 -3.79
C ALA A 123 -2.63 -17.23 -3.92
N GLY A 124 -1.89 -16.50 -3.07
CA GLY A 124 -1.86 -15.03 -3.02
C GLY A 124 -3.17 -14.35 -2.59
N GLN A 125 -4.23 -15.09 -2.28
CA GLN A 125 -5.58 -14.56 -2.03
C GLN A 125 -5.91 -14.55 -0.54
N LYS A 126 -5.75 -13.37 0.06
CA LYS A 126 -6.25 -13.05 1.40
C LYS A 126 -7.47 -12.15 1.27
N ARG A 127 -8.58 -12.53 1.90
CA ARG A 127 -9.84 -11.77 1.87
C ARG A 127 -9.92 -10.86 3.08
N ILE A 128 -10.42 -9.65 2.87
CA ILE A 128 -10.55 -8.65 3.93
C ILE A 128 -12.03 -8.46 4.24
N ARG A 129 -12.40 -8.71 5.49
CA ARG A 129 -13.73 -8.47 6.04
C ARG A 129 -13.70 -7.29 7.00
N LEU A 130 -14.76 -6.51 7.02
CA LEU A 130 -14.90 -5.35 7.91
C LEU A 130 -16.16 -5.49 8.76
N ARG A 131 -16.01 -5.44 10.09
CA ARG A 131 -17.11 -5.49 11.07
C ARG A 131 -18.06 -6.69 10.89
N GLY A 132 -17.51 -7.85 10.49
CA GLY A 132 -18.28 -9.09 10.30
C GLY A 132 -19.02 -9.19 8.96
N GLU A 133 -18.88 -8.20 8.08
CA GLU A 133 -19.43 -8.29 6.71
C GLU A 133 -18.61 -9.21 5.81
N GLU A 134 -19.25 -9.71 4.76
CA GLU A 134 -18.62 -10.52 3.71
C GLU A 134 -17.57 -9.67 2.94
N ALA A 135 -16.47 -10.29 2.49
CA ALA A 135 -15.40 -9.64 1.77
C ALA A 135 -15.87 -9.00 0.44
N SER A 136 -16.83 -9.60 -0.26
CA SER A 136 -17.52 -9.08 -1.45
C SER A 136 -18.33 -7.82 -1.19
N ARG A 137 -18.53 -7.45 0.09
CA ARG A 137 -19.15 -6.20 0.55
C ARG A 137 -18.14 -5.19 1.08
N VAL A 138 -16.85 -5.43 0.85
CA VAL A 138 -15.75 -4.50 1.12
C VAL A 138 -15.16 -4.07 -0.22
N LEU A 139 -15.24 -2.77 -0.52
CA LEU A 139 -14.69 -2.21 -1.74
C LEU A 139 -13.20 -1.90 -1.55
N ILE A 140 -12.34 -2.37 -2.46
CA ILE A 140 -10.94 -1.95 -2.51
C ILE A 140 -10.76 -0.95 -3.64
N LEU A 141 -10.02 0.11 -3.35
CA LEU A 141 -9.59 1.11 -4.30
C LEU A 141 -8.05 1.16 -4.32
N ILE A 142 -7.48 1.44 -5.49
CA ILE A 142 -6.09 1.86 -5.65
C ILE A 142 -6.14 3.24 -6.28
N ASP A 143 -5.61 4.24 -5.58
CA ASP A 143 -5.67 5.65 -5.95
C ASP A 143 -7.10 6.09 -6.32
N GLY A 144 -8.09 5.66 -5.52
CA GLY A 144 -9.50 5.97 -5.71
C GLY A 144 -10.21 5.18 -6.82
N GLN A 145 -9.50 4.36 -7.59
CA GLN A 145 -10.09 3.52 -8.62
C GLN A 145 -10.39 2.13 -8.10
N GLU A 146 -11.55 1.57 -8.45
CA GLU A 146 -11.93 0.22 -8.07
C GLU A 146 -10.86 -0.80 -8.47
N PHE A 147 -10.37 -1.51 -7.46
CA PHE A 147 -9.60 -2.73 -7.61
C PHE A 147 -10.55 -3.91 -7.46
N THR A 148 -10.32 -4.95 -8.26
CA THR A 148 -11.21 -6.07 -8.54
C THR A 148 -11.97 -6.63 -7.33
N ASP A 149 -13.10 -7.25 -7.62
CA ASP A 149 -14.01 -7.89 -6.68
C ASP A 149 -13.35 -8.97 -5.79
N GLN A 150 -13.69 -8.95 -4.50
CA GLN A 150 -13.23 -9.91 -3.46
C GLN A 150 -14.11 -11.18 -3.38
N ARG A 151 -14.81 -11.57 -4.45
CA ARG A 151 -15.60 -12.81 -4.52
C ARG A 151 -14.72 -14.06 -4.51
N GLU A 152 -15.33 -15.25 -4.34
CA GLU A 152 -14.64 -16.55 -4.26
C GLU A 152 -13.60 -16.80 -5.35
N VAL A 153 -13.87 -16.33 -6.57
CA VAL A 153 -12.91 -16.32 -7.70
C VAL A 153 -12.45 -14.87 -7.93
N GLY A 154 -11.79 -14.24 -6.96
CA GLY A 154 -11.35 -12.83 -7.03
C GLY A 154 -9.90 -12.64 -7.49
N THR A 155 -9.41 -11.39 -7.52
CA THR A 155 -7.98 -11.09 -7.79
C THR A 155 -7.20 -10.99 -6.48
N PRO A 156 -6.01 -11.59 -6.37
CA PRO A 156 -5.14 -11.39 -5.22
C PRO A 156 -4.66 -9.93 -5.14
N ILE A 157 -4.62 -9.35 -3.94
CA ILE A 157 -4.17 -7.96 -3.73
C ILE A 157 -2.66 -7.95 -3.56
N LEU A 158 -1.97 -7.97 -4.68
CA LEU A 158 -0.52 -8.12 -4.72
C LEU A 158 0.06 -6.79 -5.21
N ILE A 159 0.41 -5.95 -4.23
CA ILE A 159 1.07 -4.68 -4.46
C ILE A 159 2.33 -4.71 -3.61
N ALA A 160 3.47 -4.42 -4.22
CA ALA A 160 4.72 -4.25 -3.49
C ALA A 160 4.51 -3.20 -2.38
N PRO A 161 4.75 -3.53 -1.11
CA PRO A 161 4.54 -2.60 0.00
C PRO A 161 5.32 -1.28 -0.14
N GLU A 162 6.46 -1.34 -0.82
CA GLU A 162 7.32 -0.20 -1.10
C GLU A 162 6.65 0.83 -2.02
N MET A 163 5.67 0.43 -2.83
CA MET A 163 4.86 1.34 -3.66
C MET A 163 3.78 2.06 -2.86
N ILE A 164 3.41 1.54 -1.69
CA ILE A 164 2.28 2.05 -0.90
C ILE A 164 2.74 3.25 -0.08
N GLU A 165 2.07 4.39 -0.26
CA GLU A 165 2.26 5.58 0.57
C GLU A 165 1.46 5.45 1.87
N ARG A 166 0.19 5.08 1.75
CA ARG A 166 -0.70 4.85 2.88
C ARG A 166 -1.88 3.98 2.49
N ILE A 167 -2.53 3.39 3.48
CA ILE A 167 -3.79 2.67 3.31
C ILE A 167 -4.87 3.33 4.17
N GLU A 168 -5.95 3.76 3.54
CA GLU A 168 -7.10 4.37 4.21
C GLU A 168 -8.21 3.32 4.34
N VAL A 169 -8.72 3.12 5.56
CA VAL A 169 -9.79 2.16 5.86
C VAL A 169 -10.99 2.89 6.45
N VAL A 170 -12.04 3.02 5.65
CA VAL A 170 -13.33 3.60 6.05
C VAL A 170 -14.29 2.47 6.37
N ARG A 171 -14.82 2.43 7.60
CA ARG A 171 -15.65 1.31 8.08
C ARG A 171 -17.13 1.68 8.19
N GLY A 172 -18.00 0.76 7.77
CA GLY A 172 -19.44 0.87 8.00
C GLY A 172 -20.19 1.79 7.03
N PRO A 173 -21.44 2.17 7.32
CA PRO A 173 -22.41 2.60 6.32
C PRO A 173 -22.11 3.93 5.60
N SER A 174 -21.15 4.73 6.08
CA SER A 174 -20.73 5.93 5.36
C SER A 174 -20.04 5.62 4.03
N SER A 175 -19.49 4.41 3.87
CA SER A 175 -18.92 3.96 2.60
C SER A 175 -19.98 3.61 1.54
N VAL A 176 -21.27 3.60 1.87
CA VAL A 176 -22.37 3.46 0.88
C VAL A 176 -22.31 4.53 -0.21
N LEU A 177 -21.64 5.66 0.04
CA LEU A 177 -21.33 6.64 -1.00
C LEU A 177 -20.62 6.03 -2.22
N TYR A 178 -19.84 4.96 -2.03
CA TYR A 178 -19.16 4.23 -3.10
C TYR A 178 -20.03 3.17 -3.79
N GLY A 179 -21.28 2.98 -3.36
CA GLY A 179 -22.25 2.06 -3.95
C GLY A 179 -22.46 0.78 -3.14
N SER A 180 -23.20 -0.15 -3.72
CA SER A 180 -23.68 -1.37 -3.05
C SER A 180 -22.58 -2.36 -2.65
N LYS A 181 -21.39 -2.27 -3.26
CA LYS A 181 -20.21 -3.09 -2.92
C LYS A 181 -19.48 -2.63 -1.66
N ALA A 182 -19.79 -1.44 -1.15
CA ALA A 182 -19.08 -0.81 -0.05
C ALA A 182 -19.92 -0.80 1.25
N ILE A 183 -20.76 -1.82 1.49
CA ILE A 183 -21.63 -1.87 2.67
C ILE A 183 -20.82 -2.11 3.95
N GLY A 184 -19.81 -2.98 3.91
CA GLY A 184 -18.92 -3.24 5.03
C GLY A 184 -17.85 -2.17 5.23
N GLY A 185 -17.41 -1.55 4.14
CA GLY A 185 -16.41 -0.47 4.16
C GLY A 185 -15.72 -0.27 2.83
N VAL A 186 -14.77 0.66 2.84
CA VAL A 186 -13.84 0.95 1.73
C VAL A 186 -12.41 0.89 2.25
N ILE A 187 -11.55 0.23 1.49
CA ILE A 187 -10.10 0.22 1.69
C ILE A 187 -9.48 0.89 0.48
N ASN A 188 -8.82 2.03 0.67
CA ASN A 188 -8.20 2.77 -0.40
C ASN A 188 -6.68 2.78 -0.22
N ILE A 189 -5.98 2.15 -1.17
CA ILE A 189 -4.52 2.04 -1.19
C ILE A 189 -4.01 3.21 -2.03
N ILE A 190 -3.25 4.11 -1.40
CA ILE A 190 -2.66 5.24 -2.09
C ILE A 190 -1.21 4.91 -2.42
N THR A 191 -0.85 5.05 -3.70
CA THR A 191 0.51 4.77 -4.17
C THR A 191 1.40 6.01 -4.12
N LYS A 192 2.70 5.79 -3.92
CA LYS A 192 3.70 6.87 -3.88
C LYS A 192 3.84 7.49 -5.27
N LYS A 193 3.92 8.84 -5.32
CA LYS A 193 4.01 9.62 -6.57
C LYS A 193 5.39 10.18 -6.88
N GLY A 194 5.80 11.30 -6.26
CA GLY A 194 7.14 11.90 -6.43
C GLY A 194 8.13 11.54 -5.32
N GLY A 195 9.16 12.37 -5.16
CA GLY A 195 10.16 12.31 -4.09
C GLY A 195 10.35 13.67 -3.42
N TYR A 196 11.35 13.77 -2.55
CA TYR A 196 11.77 15.04 -1.94
C TYR A 196 13.02 15.62 -2.61
N HIS A 197 13.72 14.80 -3.39
CA HIS A 197 14.94 15.18 -4.10
C HIS A 197 14.75 14.96 -5.62
N PRO A 198 15.58 15.62 -6.46
CA PRO A 198 15.56 15.44 -7.92
C PRO A 198 15.68 14.00 -8.38
N PHE A 199 16.39 13.18 -7.60
CA PHE A 199 16.61 11.78 -7.87
C PHE A 199 16.71 10.98 -6.57
N GLN A 200 15.95 9.90 -6.50
CA GLN A 200 15.93 8.93 -5.42
C GLN A 200 15.65 7.55 -6.00
N ALA A 201 16.14 6.52 -5.33
CA ALA A 201 15.95 5.14 -5.73
C ALA A 201 15.66 4.26 -4.52
N THR A 202 14.81 3.27 -4.71
CA THR A 202 14.53 2.23 -3.72
C THR A 202 14.71 0.88 -4.39
N VAL A 203 15.44 -0.01 -3.73
CA VAL A 203 15.53 -1.43 -4.11
C VAL A 203 15.24 -2.25 -2.86
N SER A 204 14.39 -3.26 -3.00
CA SER A 204 14.12 -4.20 -1.93
C SER A 204 14.08 -5.63 -2.45
N HIS A 205 14.43 -6.54 -1.55
CA HIS A 205 14.30 -7.97 -1.77
C HIS A 205 13.75 -8.60 -0.50
N LEU A 206 12.73 -9.44 -0.65
CA LEU A 206 12.10 -10.19 0.43
C LEU A 206 12.19 -11.68 0.12
N TYR A 207 12.56 -12.44 1.14
CA TYR A 207 12.56 -13.89 1.11
C TYR A 207 11.59 -14.43 2.15
N ASP A 208 10.63 -15.23 1.72
CA ASP A 208 9.64 -15.88 2.57
C ASP A 208 9.94 -17.37 2.67
N SER A 209 10.40 -17.79 3.85
CA SER A 209 10.71 -19.20 4.12
C SER A 209 9.49 -20.11 4.11
N SER A 210 8.28 -19.59 4.33
CA SER A 210 7.06 -20.40 4.37
C SER A 210 6.58 -20.82 2.99
N THR A 211 7.05 -20.16 1.94
CA THR A 211 6.70 -20.46 0.54
C THR A 211 7.93 -20.69 -0.32
N THR A 212 9.13 -20.65 0.28
CA THR A 212 10.42 -20.49 -0.42
C THR A 212 10.33 -19.37 -1.47
N GLY A 213 9.61 -18.31 -1.12
CA GLY A 213 9.22 -17.24 -2.02
C GLY A 213 10.26 -16.13 -2.08
N HIS A 214 10.42 -15.53 -3.25
CA HIS A 214 11.28 -14.38 -3.49
C HIS A 214 10.49 -13.25 -4.12
N GLN A 215 10.58 -12.07 -3.52
CA GLN A 215 10.02 -10.84 -4.06
C GLN A 215 11.14 -9.82 -4.26
N SER A 216 11.20 -9.19 -5.41
CA SER A 216 12.17 -8.14 -5.73
C SER A 216 11.44 -6.92 -6.26
N PHE A 217 11.84 -5.75 -5.78
CA PHE A 217 11.23 -4.50 -6.18
C PHE A 217 12.30 -3.43 -6.39
N GLY A 218 12.08 -2.58 -7.39
CA GLY A 218 12.93 -1.46 -7.74
C GLY A 218 12.10 -0.25 -8.13
N SER A 219 12.46 0.94 -7.66
CA SER A 219 11.80 2.19 -7.99
C SER A 219 12.83 3.30 -8.19
N LEU A 220 12.61 4.11 -9.21
CA LEU A 220 13.32 5.36 -9.49
C LEU A 220 12.31 6.47 -9.47
N TYR A 221 12.57 7.52 -8.70
CA TYR A 221 11.62 8.61 -8.52
C TYR A 221 12.31 9.90 -8.13
N GLY A 222 11.62 11.01 -8.29
CA GLY A 222 12.15 12.31 -7.90
C GLY A 222 11.18 13.43 -8.19
N SER A 223 11.59 14.61 -7.74
CA SER A 223 10.82 15.83 -7.88
C SER A 223 11.77 16.98 -8.22
N VAL A 224 11.46 17.70 -9.31
CA VAL A 224 12.23 18.83 -9.83
C VAL A 224 11.28 19.98 -10.09
N ASP A 225 11.41 21.06 -9.31
CA ASP A 225 10.54 22.24 -9.34
C ASP A 225 9.05 21.87 -9.22
N TRP A 226 8.32 21.94 -10.33
CA TRP A 226 6.90 21.64 -10.42
C TRP A 226 6.62 20.20 -10.88
N PHE A 227 7.64 19.42 -11.26
CA PHE A 227 7.51 18.12 -11.91
C PHE A 227 7.86 16.96 -10.97
N ASP A 228 6.97 15.98 -10.89
CA ASP A 228 7.11 14.75 -10.11
C ASP A 228 7.13 13.54 -11.05
N TYR A 229 8.00 12.57 -10.77
CA TYR A 229 8.03 11.32 -11.52
C TYR A 229 8.36 10.11 -10.62
N ARG A 230 7.83 8.95 -11.03
CA ARG A 230 8.22 7.64 -10.50
C ARG A 230 8.06 6.57 -11.56
N LEU A 231 9.02 5.66 -11.59
CA LEU A 231 8.97 4.41 -12.33
C LEU A 231 9.28 3.29 -11.34
N SER A 232 8.43 2.27 -11.27
CA SER A 232 8.64 1.12 -10.41
C SER A 232 8.43 -0.18 -11.17
N VAL A 233 9.25 -1.16 -10.82
CA VAL A 233 9.18 -2.52 -11.32
C VAL A 233 9.24 -3.47 -10.14
N GLY A 234 8.47 -4.54 -10.20
CA GLY A 234 8.48 -5.56 -9.16
C GLY A 234 8.16 -6.91 -9.74
N LYS A 235 8.67 -7.94 -9.10
CA LYS A 235 8.32 -9.32 -9.37
C LYS A 235 8.33 -10.13 -8.11
N ALA A 236 7.46 -11.12 -8.01
CA ALA A 236 7.54 -12.12 -6.97
C ALA A 236 7.20 -13.50 -7.51
N HIS A 237 7.81 -14.50 -6.90
CA HIS A 237 7.51 -15.90 -7.12
C HIS A 237 7.48 -16.60 -5.77
N HIS A 238 6.37 -17.23 -5.44
CA HIS A 238 6.13 -17.98 -4.22
C HIS A 238 5.76 -19.42 -4.58
N GLY A 239 6.45 -20.39 -3.99
CA GLY A 239 6.11 -21.80 -4.09
C GLY A 239 4.93 -22.17 -3.19
N LEU A 240 4.75 -23.47 -2.98
CA LEU A 240 3.72 -23.99 -2.08
C LEU A 240 3.99 -23.55 -0.65
N ARG A 241 2.91 -23.33 0.11
CA ARG A 241 2.97 -22.92 1.50
C ARG A 241 3.22 -24.11 2.42
N ASP A 242 4.35 -24.06 3.11
CA ASP A 242 4.73 -24.95 4.19
C ASP A 242 3.94 -24.65 5.47
N THR A 243 3.35 -25.69 6.07
CA THR A 243 2.72 -25.61 7.39
C THR A 243 3.28 -26.69 8.32
N PRO A 244 3.05 -26.59 9.65
CA PRO A 244 3.48 -27.62 10.59
C PRO A 244 2.93 -29.03 10.32
N VAL A 245 1.86 -29.15 9.51
CA VAL A 245 1.23 -30.42 9.16
C VAL A 245 1.54 -30.88 7.73
N GLY A 246 2.26 -30.08 6.95
CA GLY A 246 2.64 -30.38 5.56
C GLY A 246 2.52 -29.18 4.63
N GLU A 247 2.93 -29.37 3.38
CA GLU A 247 2.71 -28.41 2.28
C GLU A 247 1.23 -28.38 1.90
N ILE A 248 0.70 -27.20 1.62
CA ILE A 248 -0.64 -27.04 1.06
C ILE A 248 -0.52 -26.99 -0.46
N GLU A 249 -1.19 -27.92 -1.14
CA GLU A 249 -1.26 -27.94 -2.61
C GLU A 249 -1.99 -26.71 -3.17
N ASN A 250 -1.65 -26.32 -4.40
CA ASN A 250 -2.29 -25.22 -5.13
C ASN A 250 -2.22 -23.85 -4.42
N THR A 251 -1.08 -23.57 -3.79
CA THR A 251 -0.86 -22.32 -3.05
C THR A 251 0.26 -21.45 -3.62
N GLY A 252 0.95 -21.93 -4.67
CA GLY A 252 1.98 -21.19 -5.38
C GLY A 252 1.42 -20.05 -6.22
N PHE A 253 2.13 -18.93 -6.26
CA PHE A 253 1.75 -17.78 -7.08
C PHE A 253 2.95 -16.97 -7.52
N GLU A 254 2.78 -16.25 -8.62
CA GLU A 254 3.75 -15.31 -9.15
C GLU A 254 3.06 -14.05 -9.64
N TRP A 255 3.81 -12.95 -9.63
CA TRP A 255 3.36 -11.71 -10.19
C TRP A 255 4.49 -10.81 -10.65
N ASP A 256 4.19 -10.00 -11.64
CA ASP A 256 5.04 -8.97 -12.17
C ASP A 256 4.26 -7.64 -12.21
N THR A 257 4.95 -6.54 -11.93
CA THR A 257 4.36 -5.21 -11.98
C THR A 257 5.30 -4.20 -12.61
N LEU A 258 4.74 -3.31 -13.41
CA LEU A 258 5.35 -2.12 -13.95
C LEU A 258 4.41 -0.96 -13.68
N SER A 259 4.86 0.03 -12.90
CA SER A 259 4.09 1.25 -12.66
C SER A 259 4.90 2.48 -13.03
N ALA A 260 4.25 3.44 -13.66
CA ALA A 260 4.85 4.73 -14.00
C ALA A 260 3.89 5.85 -13.60
N TYR A 261 4.44 6.91 -13.04
CA TYR A 261 3.73 8.12 -12.69
C TYR A 261 4.54 9.32 -13.16
N VAL A 262 3.84 10.28 -13.78
CA VAL A 262 4.37 11.60 -14.08
C VAL A 262 3.32 12.63 -13.70
N GLY A 263 3.72 13.71 -13.08
CA GLY A 263 2.78 14.74 -12.67
C GLY A 263 3.46 16.06 -12.43
N GLY A 264 2.64 17.05 -12.08
CA GLY A 264 3.16 18.32 -11.64
C GLY A 264 2.19 19.14 -10.82
N LYS A 265 2.76 20.05 -10.03
CA LYS A 265 2.04 20.94 -9.12
C LYS A 265 2.25 22.38 -9.56
N PHE A 266 1.15 23.08 -9.78
CA PHE A 266 1.09 24.47 -10.23
C PHE A 266 0.20 25.25 -9.26
N ASP A 267 0.82 25.98 -8.33
CA ASP A 267 0.12 26.74 -7.29
C ASP A 267 -0.93 25.89 -6.53
N ASN A 268 -2.22 26.14 -6.75
CA ASN A 268 -3.33 25.42 -6.13
C ASN A 268 -3.82 24.21 -6.95
N HIS A 269 -3.12 23.85 -8.02
CA HIS A 269 -3.49 22.77 -8.92
C HIS A 269 -2.42 21.69 -8.96
N SER A 270 -2.84 20.45 -9.16
CA SER A 270 -1.95 19.37 -9.52
C SER A 270 -2.56 18.51 -10.61
N VAL A 271 -1.72 18.03 -11.51
CA VAL A 271 -2.08 17.09 -12.58
C VAL A 271 -1.14 15.91 -12.53
N GLY A 272 -1.64 14.74 -12.87
CA GLY A 272 -0.86 13.52 -12.91
C GLY A 272 -1.41 12.55 -13.92
N VAL A 273 -0.51 11.80 -14.53
CA VAL A 273 -0.82 10.63 -15.33
C VAL A 273 -0.12 9.45 -14.66
N SER A 274 -0.85 8.35 -14.49
CA SER A 274 -0.24 7.08 -14.11
C SER A 274 -0.57 6.00 -15.11
N TYR A 275 0.39 5.10 -15.26
CA TYR A 275 0.28 3.83 -15.94
C TYR A 275 0.59 2.75 -14.93
N ASP A 276 -0.21 1.70 -14.94
CA ASP A 276 0.03 0.53 -14.12
C ASP A 276 -0.28 -0.71 -14.93
N ASN A 277 0.72 -1.59 -15.03
CA ASN A 277 0.59 -2.91 -15.58
C ASN A 277 0.93 -3.91 -14.46
N TYR A 278 0.05 -4.88 -14.28
CA TYR A 278 0.19 -5.90 -13.27
C TYR A 278 -0.28 -7.23 -13.85
N GLN A 279 0.60 -8.22 -13.85
CA GLN A 279 0.32 -9.57 -14.33
C GLN A 279 0.48 -10.54 -13.17
N SER A 280 -0.40 -11.54 -13.11
CA SER A 280 -0.30 -12.55 -12.05
C SER A 280 -0.77 -13.91 -12.52
N ALA A 281 -0.06 -14.93 -12.05
CA ALA A 281 -0.46 -16.31 -12.15
C ALA A 281 -0.50 -16.93 -10.74
N SER A 282 -1.44 -17.85 -10.55
CA SER A 282 -1.65 -18.50 -9.26
C SER A 282 -2.14 -19.91 -9.50
N ASP A 283 -1.64 -20.87 -8.73
CA ASP A 283 -2.19 -22.22 -8.72
C ASP A 283 -3.60 -22.16 -8.13
N VAL A 284 -4.60 -22.69 -8.84
CA VAL A 284 -5.99 -22.64 -8.40
C VAL A 284 -6.40 -23.98 -7.81
N PHE A 285 -6.92 -23.94 -6.60
CA PHE A 285 -7.51 -25.11 -5.94
C PHE A 285 -8.81 -25.53 -6.64
N VAL A 286 -8.88 -26.79 -7.08
CA VAL A 286 -10.10 -27.45 -7.57
C VAL A 286 -10.44 -28.59 -6.63
N GLU A 287 -11.64 -28.59 -6.07
CA GLU A 287 -12.09 -29.56 -5.08
C GLU A 287 -12.14 -30.99 -5.67
N ASP A 288 -11.50 -31.95 -5.00
CA ASP A 288 -11.34 -33.33 -5.51
C ASP A 288 -12.69 -34.06 -5.73
N GLU A 289 -13.74 -33.69 -5.00
CA GLU A 289 -15.08 -34.28 -5.13
C GLU A 289 -15.70 -34.01 -6.52
N VAL A 290 -15.27 -32.93 -7.19
CA VAL A 290 -15.60 -32.61 -8.59
C VAL A 290 -14.76 -33.43 -9.58
N ARG A 291 -13.53 -33.83 -9.22
CA ARG A 291 -12.65 -34.65 -10.07
C ARG A 291 -13.07 -36.12 -10.12
N THR A 292 -13.72 -36.64 -9.07
CA THR A 292 -13.98 -38.09 -8.93
C THR A 292 -15.43 -38.51 -9.11
N THR A 293 -16.38 -37.59 -9.30
CA THR A 293 -17.81 -37.90 -9.43
C THR A 293 -18.24 -37.94 -10.91
N PRO A 294 -18.60 -39.11 -11.48
CA PRO A 294 -19.11 -39.19 -12.84
C PRO A 294 -20.48 -38.52 -12.98
N PRO A 295 -20.84 -37.90 -14.12
CA PRO A 295 -20.08 -37.86 -15.38
C PRO A 295 -18.94 -36.84 -15.30
N PHE A 296 -17.78 -37.20 -15.86
CA PHE A 296 -16.64 -36.30 -16.05
C PHE A 296 -17.08 -35.12 -16.92
N LEU A 297 -17.59 -34.06 -16.30
CA LEU A 297 -17.53 -32.75 -16.91
C LEU A 297 -16.07 -32.31 -16.71
N ASP A 298 -15.23 -32.58 -17.72
CA ASP A 298 -14.02 -31.82 -17.96
C ASP A 298 -14.46 -30.38 -18.27
N PHE A 299 -14.93 -29.66 -17.25
CA PHE A 299 -15.04 -28.22 -17.34
C PHE A 299 -13.73 -27.69 -16.81
N GLN A 300 -12.78 -27.56 -17.74
CA GLN A 300 -11.63 -26.71 -17.54
C GLN A 300 -12.18 -25.28 -17.41
N LEU A 301 -12.31 -24.79 -16.17
CA LEU A 301 -12.65 -23.40 -15.93
C LEU A 301 -11.41 -22.61 -16.34
N ASP A 302 -11.40 -22.12 -17.58
CA ASP A 302 -10.41 -21.15 -18.04
C ASP A 302 -10.65 -19.87 -17.23
N ILE A 303 -9.98 -19.77 -16.08
CA ILE A 303 -10.04 -18.57 -15.25
C ILE A 303 -9.25 -17.52 -16.03
N PRO A 304 -9.91 -16.48 -16.56
CA PRO A 304 -9.22 -15.50 -17.38
C PRO A 304 -8.07 -14.88 -16.60
N GLN A 305 -6.90 -14.79 -17.22
CA GLN A 305 -5.75 -14.08 -16.66
C GLN A 305 -6.21 -12.68 -16.26
N ARG A 306 -6.08 -12.36 -14.98
CA ARG A 306 -6.54 -11.09 -14.41
C ARG A 306 -5.46 -10.02 -14.47
N ASP A 307 -4.78 -10.01 -15.60
CA ASP A 307 -3.83 -8.97 -15.94
C ASP A 307 -4.56 -7.64 -15.93
N ARG A 308 -3.94 -6.67 -15.29
CA ARG A 308 -4.45 -5.33 -15.13
C ARG A 308 -3.55 -4.40 -15.89
N GLU A 309 -4.13 -3.70 -16.84
CA GLU A 309 -3.52 -2.54 -17.48
C GLU A 309 -4.41 -1.34 -17.23
N LYS A 310 -3.87 -0.32 -16.56
CA LYS A 310 -4.61 0.89 -16.18
C LYS A 310 -3.86 2.13 -16.61
N PHE A 311 -4.62 3.06 -17.16
CA PHE A 311 -4.20 4.44 -17.38
C PHE A 311 -5.09 5.35 -16.55
N ALA A 312 -4.50 6.21 -15.75
CA ALA A 312 -5.23 7.21 -14.98
C ALA A 312 -4.78 8.60 -15.35
N PHE A 313 -5.74 9.51 -15.44
CA PHE A 313 -5.51 10.94 -15.36
C PHE A 313 -6.09 11.43 -14.03
N VAL A 314 -5.27 12.11 -13.24
CA VAL A 314 -5.64 12.66 -11.94
C VAL A 314 -5.45 14.17 -11.99
N TYR A 315 -6.47 14.90 -11.57
CA TYR A 315 -6.42 16.34 -11.40
C TYR A 315 -6.95 16.69 -10.01
N ASP A 316 -6.21 17.51 -9.29
CA ASP A 316 -6.64 18.11 -8.03
C ASP A 316 -6.53 19.63 -8.13
N GLY A 317 -7.53 20.34 -7.61
CA GLY A 317 -7.54 21.79 -7.56
C GLY A 317 -8.16 22.27 -6.26
N LYS A 318 -7.49 23.18 -5.57
CA LYS A 318 -7.99 23.84 -4.35
C LYS A 318 -8.40 25.27 -4.67
N ASN A 319 -9.42 25.79 -3.99
CA ASN A 319 -9.94 27.15 -4.16
C ASN A 319 -10.38 27.49 -5.60
N PHE A 320 -11.33 26.74 -6.14
CA PHE A 320 -12.07 27.19 -7.33
C PHE A 320 -12.77 28.52 -7.02
N SER A 321 -12.70 29.51 -7.92
CA SER A 321 -13.46 30.74 -7.74
C SER A 321 -14.96 30.42 -7.62
N GLU A 322 -15.72 31.19 -6.83
CA GLU A 322 -17.16 30.99 -6.55
C GLU A 322 -18.04 30.80 -7.81
N SER A 323 -17.53 31.15 -8.99
CA SER A 323 -18.17 30.98 -10.29
C SER A 323 -18.23 29.53 -10.80
N LEU A 324 -17.36 28.62 -10.37
CA LEU A 324 -17.36 27.21 -10.83
C LEU A 324 -18.22 26.29 -9.96
N VAL A 325 -18.48 26.65 -8.71
CA VAL A 325 -19.31 25.87 -7.76
C VAL A 325 -20.81 25.93 -8.10
N LYS A 326 -21.23 26.79 -9.06
CA LYS A 326 -22.63 26.99 -9.46
C LYS A 326 -23.11 26.12 -10.63
N LEU A 327 -22.29 25.21 -11.14
CA LEU A 327 -22.74 24.20 -12.11
C LEU A 327 -23.10 22.92 -11.36
N HIS A 328 -24.35 22.84 -10.92
CA HIS A 328 -24.95 21.64 -10.36
C HIS A 328 -26.00 21.05 -11.32
#